data_AF-A0A519U0Z9-F1
#
_entry.id   AF-A0A519U0Z9-F1
#
_cell.length_a   1.000
_cell.length_b   1.000
_cell.length_c   1.000
_cell.angle_alpha   90.00
_cell.angle_beta   90.00
_cell.angle_gamma   90.00
#
_symmetry.space_group_name_H-M   'P 1'
#
loop_
_entity.id
_entity.type
_entity.pdbx_description
1 polymer ?
#
loop_
_entity_poly.entity_id
_entity_poly.type
_entity_poly.pdbx_seq_one_letter_code
_entity_poly.pdbx_strand_id
1 'polypeptide(L)'
;MKLAQIFTAIIAIVLPLTISAQTLSKGNYTSSDGRYTVIVEHDGNAIKITEPNKINLYKGSGSTKYFHSEAKYAGYYIRVAGTGKYYTGKTGSPEFLFVFSGKNTDEKEVLASGTDNCPLYDKYTTKISKDPENTHIWVYCAAAALAYCTYNVDKQQEMLTPIIKGLKSVLENTERCPCEDVIKPAIWKSVKTD
;
A
#
# COMPACT_ATOMS: atom_id res chain seq x y z
N MET A 1 -81.82 6.22 -18.48
CA MET A 1 -80.52 6.78 -18.89
C MET A 1 -79.69 7.04 -17.62
N LYS A 2 -78.72 6.18 -17.29
CA LYS A 2 -77.78 6.39 -16.18
C LYS A 2 -76.37 6.33 -16.77
N LEU A 3 -75.63 7.44 -16.72
CA LEU A 3 -74.21 7.47 -17.05
C LEU A 3 -73.42 6.88 -15.87
N ALA A 4 -72.59 5.88 -16.13
CA ALA A 4 -71.61 5.36 -15.19
C ALA A 4 -70.28 6.09 -15.40
N GLN A 5 -69.83 6.82 -14.38
CA GLN A 5 -68.48 7.39 -14.31
C GLN A 5 -67.49 6.29 -13.93
N ILE A 6 -66.53 6.02 -14.80
CA ILE A 6 -65.40 5.12 -14.55
C ILE A 6 -64.28 5.96 -13.95
N PHE A 7 -64.00 5.78 -12.66
CA PHE A 7 -62.81 6.30 -12.00
C PHE A 7 -61.67 5.30 -12.16
N THR A 8 -60.69 5.61 -13.01
CA THR A 8 -59.46 4.82 -13.13
C THR A 8 -58.46 5.29 -12.07
N ALA A 9 -58.24 4.48 -11.04
CA ALA A 9 -57.21 4.72 -10.03
C ALA A 9 -55.83 4.32 -10.59
N ILE A 10 -54.92 5.28 -10.75
CA ILE A 10 -53.51 5.03 -11.11
C ILE A 10 -52.76 4.69 -9.82
N ILE A 11 -52.43 3.40 -9.63
CA ILE A 11 -51.55 2.93 -8.55
C ILE A 11 -50.11 3.17 -8.99
N ALA A 12 -49.46 4.18 -8.42
CA ALA A 12 -48.03 4.40 -8.57
C ALA A 12 -47.26 3.37 -7.73
N ILE A 13 -46.69 2.36 -8.39
CA ILE A 13 -45.80 1.36 -7.78
C ILE A 13 -44.47 2.07 -7.46
N VAL A 14 -44.26 2.40 -6.19
CA VAL A 14 -42.97 2.88 -5.68
C VAL A 14 -42.07 1.66 -5.47
N LEU A 15 -41.25 1.33 -6.46
CA LEU A 15 -40.20 0.33 -6.33
C LEU A 15 -39.10 0.87 -5.39
N PRO A 16 -38.79 0.21 -4.26
CA PRO A 16 -37.66 0.61 -3.42
C PRO A 16 -36.36 0.35 -4.19
N LEU A 17 -35.63 1.42 -4.52
CA LEU A 17 -34.26 1.35 -4.98
C LEU A 17 -33.39 0.82 -3.84
N THR A 18 -33.06 -0.48 -3.89
CA THR A 18 -32.05 -1.05 -3.01
C THR A 18 -30.69 -0.51 -3.44
N ILE A 19 -30.22 0.54 -2.75
CA ILE A 19 -28.84 0.99 -2.85
C ILE A 19 -27.99 -0.11 -2.20
N SER A 20 -27.50 -1.05 -3.01
CA SER A 20 -26.51 -2.02 -2.55
C SER A 20 -25.26 -1.26 -2.13
N ALA A 21 -24.97 -1.26 -0.83
CA ALA A 21 -23.68 -0.81 -0.33
C ALA A 21 -22.57 -1.59 -1.07
N GLN A 22 -21.62 -0.88 -1.68
CA GLN A 22 -20.53 -1.55 -2.37
C GLN A 22 -19.64 -2.24 -1.34
N THR A 23 -19.58 -3.57 -1.41
CA THR A 23 -18.75 -4.41 -0.54
C THR A 23 -17.51 -4.88 -1.28
N LEU A 24 -16.36 -4.90 -0.62
CA LEU A 24 -15.13 -5.45 -1.19
C LEU A 24 -15.16 -6.98 -1.09
N SER A 25 -14.66 -7.67 -2.12
CA SER A 25 -14.38 -9.10 -2.03
C SER A 25 -13.32 -9.35 -0.97
N LYS A 26 -13.50 -10.39 -0.16
CA LYS A 26 -12.41 -10.91 0.68
C LYS A 26 -11.31 -11.48 -0.22
N GLY A 27 -10.07 -11.09 0.03
CA GLY A 27 -8.92 -11.56 -0.74
C GLY A 27 -7.76 -10.56 -0.74
N ASN A 28 -6.84 -10.74 -1.66
CA ASN A 28 -5.67 -9.89 -1.79
C ASN A 28 -5.91 -8.77 -2.81
N TYR A 29 -5.32 -7.62 -2.50
CA TYR A 29 -5.41 -6.41 -3.29
C TYR A 29 -4.01 -5.87 -3.51
N THR A 30 -3.69 -5.58 -4.76
CA THR A 30 -2.38 -5.04 -5.14
C THR A 30 -2.55 -3.58 -5.55
N SER A 31 -1.61 -2.74 -5.16
CA SER A 31 -1.52 -1.34 -5.59
C SER A 31 -1.46 -1.26 -7.12
N SER A 32 -1.95 -0.17 -7.70
CA SER A 32 -2.00 0.00 -9.15
C SER A 32 -0.64 -0.02 -9.85
N ASP A 33 0.45 0.19 -9.12
CA ASP A 33 1.83 0.08 -9.61
C ASP A 33 2.43 -1.34 -9.45
N GLY A 34 1.67 -2.29 -8.88
CA GLY A 34 2.07 -3.68 -8.71
C GLY A 34 3.00 -3.95 -7.52
N ARG A 35 3.34 -2.94 -6.70
CA ARG A 35 4.43 -3.04 -5.72
C ARG A 35 4.01 -3.47 -4.32
N TYR A 36 2.75 -3.27 -3.97
CA TYR A 36 2.29 -3.49 -2.60
C TYR A 36 1.02 -4.32 -2.59
N THR A 37 1.03 -5.41 -1.83
CA THR A 37 -0.11 -6.30 -1.68
C THR A 37 -0.54 -6.35 -0.23
N VAL A 38 -1.86 -6.29 -0.02
CA VAL A 38 -2.49 -6.43 1.29
C VAL A 38 -3.62 -7.45 1.21
N ILE A 39 -4.01 -8.02 2.35
CA ILE A 39 -5.23 -8.82 2.45
C ILE A 39 -6.35 -7.94 3.00
N VAL A 40 -7.51 -8.00 2.36
CA VAL A 40 -8.68 -7.21 2.74
C VAL A 40 -9.83 -8.12 3.14
N GLU A 41 -10.46 -7.77 4.25
CA GLU A 41 -11.74 -8.31 4.69
C GLU A 41 -12.70 -7.15 4.94
N HIS A 42 -13.91 -7.23 4.37
CA HIS A 42 -14.95 -6.22 4.52
C HIS A 42 -16.18 -6.87 5.15
N ASP A 43 -16.55 -6.42 6.34
CA ASP A 43 -17.71 -6.90 7.09
C ASP A 43 -18.57 -5.72 7.56
N GLY A 44 -19.75 -5.57 6.93
CA GLY A 44 -20.68 -4.47 7.20
C GLY A 44 -20.02 -3.10 7.13
N ASN A 45 -19.90 -2.43 8.27
CA ASN A 45 -19.30 -1.09 8.39
C ASN A 45 -17.81 -1.13 8.77
N ALA A 46 -17.13 -2.26 8.65
CA ALA A 46 -15.73 -2.42 8.97
C ALA A 46 -14.92 -2.98 7.81
N ILE A 47 -13.71 -2.44 7.62
CA ILE A 47 -12.69 -2.98 6.71
C ILE A 47 -11.44 -3.29 7.52
N LYS A 48 -11.01 -4.53 7.46
CA LYS A 48 -9.72 -4.99 7.99
C LYS A 48 -8.74 -5.11 6.83
N ILE A 49 -7.59 -4.45 6.96
CA ILE A 49 -6.46 -4.57 6.04
C ILE A 49 -5.30 -5.19 6.80
N THR A 50 -4.90 -6.39 6.38
CA THR A 50 -3.68 -7.04 6.87
C THR A 50 -2.52 -6.71 5.94
N GLU A 51 -1.47 -6.15 6.53
CA GLU A 51 -0.15 -5.88 5.97
C GLU A 51 0.88 -6.79 6.66
N PRO A 52 2.09 -6.99 6.12
CA PRO A 52 3.06 -7.96 6.66
C PRO A 52 3.35 -7.82 8.16
N ASN A 53 3.34 -6.60 8.68
CA ASN A 53 3.68 -6.31 10.08
C ASN A 53 2.54 -5.63 10.86
N LYS A 54 1.37 -5.46 10.26
CA LYS A 54 0.29 -4.67 10.87
C LYS A 54 -1.08 -5.08 10.36
N ILE A 55 -2.04 -5.13 11.28
CA ILE A 55 -3.46 -5.17 10.94
C ILE A 55 -4.04 -3.78 11.19
N ASN A 56 -4.66 -3.20 10.17
CA ASN A 56 -5.33 -1.91 10.24
C ASN A 56 -6.85 -2.11 10.19
N LEU A 57 -7.57 -1.39 11.05
CA LEU A 57 -9.02 -1.45 11.13
C LEU A 57 -9.61 -0.10 10.75
N TYR A 58 -10.51 -0.09 9.78
CA TYR A 58 -11.24 1.08 9.33
C TYR A 58 -12.73 0.90 9.58
N LYS A 59 -13.39 1.96 10.05
CA LYS A 59 -14.83 1.96 10.35
C LYS A 59 -15.55 3.02 9.51
N GLY A 60 -16.66 2.61 8.92
CA GLY A 60 -17.56 3.46 8.15
C GLY A 60 -18.83 3.79 8.93
N SER A 61 -19.51 4.84 8.51
CA SER A 61 -20.80 5.28 9.07
C SER A 61 -21.94 5.09 8.05
N GLY A 62 -21.90 4.00 7.26
CA GLY A 62 -22.85 3.76 6.16
C GLY A 62 -22.54 4.52 4.87
N SER A 63 -21.29 4.97 4.69
CA SER A 63 -20.80 5.62 3.46
C SER A 63 -19.78 4.73 2.74
N THR A 64 -19.34 5.14 1.54
CA THR A 64 -18.23 4.46 0.84
C THR A 64 -16.86 4.72 1.47
N LYS A 65 -16.76 5.65 2.43
CA LYS A 65 -15.52 5.99 3.16
C LYS A 65 -15.51 5.37 4.57
N TYR A 66 -14.37 4.76 4.90
CA TYR A 66 -14.07 4.10 6.17
C TYR A 66 -12.81 4.72 6.73
N PHE A 67 -12.87 5.27 7.94
CA PHE A 67 -11.74 5.97 8.58
C PHE A 67 -11.01 5.05 9.54
N HIS A 68 -9.71 5.27 9.70
CA HIS A 68 -8.87 4.46 10.57
C HIS A 68 -9.36 4.54 12.03
N SER A 69 -9.41 3.41 12.72
CA SER A 69 -9.99 3.30 14.07
C SER A 69 -9.08 3.87 15.17
N GLU A 70 -7.76 3.81 14.99
CA GLU A 70 -6.80 4.44 15.92
C GLU A 70 -6.77 5.97 15.75
N ALA A 71 -6.92 6.72 16.85
CA ALA A 71 -6.98 8.18 16.85
C ALA A 71 -5.77 8.88 16.21
N LYS A 72 -4.55 8.37 16.43
CA LYS A 72 -3.32 8.91 15.82
C LYS A 72 -3.30 8.81 14.28
N TYR A 73 -4.17 8.00 13.69
CA TYR A 73 -4.31 7.81 12.25
C TYR A 73 -5.68 8.24 11.72
N ALA A 74 -6.47 9.01 12.49
CA ALA A 74 -7.85 9.36 12.11
C ALA A 74 -8.00 10.10 10.76
N GLY A 75 -6.93 10.72 10.27
CA GLY A 75 -6.90 11.33 8.93
C GLY A 75 -6.77 10.35 7.77
N TYR A 76 -6.49 9.06 8.02
CA TYR A 76 -6.35 8.03 6.99
C TYR A 76 -7.67 7.31 6.75
N TYR A 77 -7.96 6.99 5.49
CA TYR A 77 -9.23 6.36 5.11
C TYR A 77 -9.10 5.40 3.93
N ILE A 78 -10.08 4.50 3.83
CA ILE A 78 -10.38 3.66 2.68
C ILE A 78 -11.67 4.13 2.04
N ARG A 79 -11.67 4.37 0.74
CA ARG A 79 -12.86 4.67 -0.07
C ARG A 79 -13.13 3.53 -1.02
N VAL A 80 -14.21 2.80 -0.78
CA VAL A 80 -14.66 1.70 -1.65
C VAL A 80 -15.18 2.29 -2.95
N ALA A 81 -14.69 1.75 -4.08
CA ALA A 81 -15.06 2.20 -5.43
C ALA A 81 -15.66 1.07 -6.28
N GLY A 82 -15.84 -0.11 -5.71
CA GLY A 82 -16.49 -1.27 -6.31
C GLY A 82 -16.01 -2.55 -5.64
N THR A 83 -16.57 -3.69 -6.05
CA THR A 83 -16.30 -4.98 -5.42
C THR A 83 -14.82 -5.40 -5.42
N GLY A 84 -14.08 -4.99 -6.46
CA GLY A 84 -12.65 -5.29 -6.60
C GLY A 84 -11.74 -4.06 -6.55
N LYS A 85 -12.23 -2.90 -6.07
CA LYS A 85 -11.46 -1.65 -6.13
C LYS A 85 -11.70 -0.78 -4.91
N TYR A 86 -10.62 -0.30 -4.31
CA TYR A 86 -10.70 0.75 -3.30
C TYR A 86 -9.54 1.73 -3.46
N TYR A 87 -9.74 2.91 -2.90
CA TYR A 87 -8.71 3.92 -2.77
C TYR A 87 -8.31 4.03 -1.30
N THR A 88 -7.02 4.15 -1.03
CA THR A 88 -6.51 4.58 0.28
C THR A 88 -6.04 6.03 0.19
N GLY A 89 -6.23 6.80 1.25
CA GLY A 89 -5.85 8.21 1.25
C GLY A 89 -5.70 8.79 2.64
N LYS A 90 -5.14 9.99 2.69
CA LYS A 90 -5.12 10.87 3.87
C LYS A 90 -5.91 12.12 3.54
N THR A 91 -6.66 12.67 4.50
CA THR A 91 -7.40 13.92 4.32
C THR A 91 -6.47 15.02 3.81
N GLY A 92 -6.82 15.62 2.67
CA GLY A 92 -6.02 16.67 2.03
C GLY A 92 -4.85 16.16 1.17
N SER A 93 -4.71 14.84 0.95
CA SER A 93 -3.67 14.25 0.10
C SER A 93 -4.26 13.43 -1.06
N PRO A 94 -3.49 13.21 -2.15
CA PRO A 94 -3.91 12.30 -3.22
C PRO A 94 -4.23 10.89 -2.72
N GLU A 95 -5.17 10.24 -3.41
CA GLU A 95 -5.56 8.86 -3.15
C GLU A 95 -4.74 7.87 -4.00
N PHE A 96 -4.56 6.65 -3.48
CA PHE A 96 -3.86 5.56 -4.14
C PHE A 96 -4.81 4.39 -4.38
N LEU A 97 -4.81 3.85 -5.61
CA LEU A 97 -5.71 2.78 -6.03
C LEU A 97 -5.14 1.40 -5.68
N PHE A 98 -6.01 0.54 -5.17
CA PHE A 98 -5.80 -0.89 -4.98
C PHE A 98 -6.85 -1.68 -5.75
N VAL A 99 -6.40 -2.76 -6.39
CA VAL A 99 -7.23 -3.62 -7.24
C VAL A 99 -7.12 -5.05 -6.74
N PHE A 100 -8.27 -5.73 -6.68
CA PHE A 100 -8.36 -7.14 -6.32
C PHE A 100 -7.48 -7.98 -7.23
N SER A 101 -6.56 -8.75 -6.64
CA SER A 101 -5.60 -9.59 -7.35
C SER A 101 -5.83 -11.09 -7.17
N GLY A 102 -6.74 -11.49 -6.28
CA GLY A 102 -6.96 -12.90 -5.99
C GLY A 102 -7.65 -13.19 -4.65
N LYS A 103 -8.01 -14.46 -4.45
CA LYS A 103 -8.74 -14.94 -3.27
C LYS A 103 -7.85 -15.50 -2.17
N ASN A 104 -6.54 -15.56 -2.38
CA ASN A 104 -5.64 -16.08 -1.36
C ASN A 104 -5.62 -15.13 -0.16
N THR A 105 -5.85 -15.69 1.03
CA THR A 105 -5.89 -14.96 2.31
C THR A 105 -4.90 -15.53 3.32
N ASP A 106 -4.04 -16.47 2.91
CA ASP A 106 -2.92 -16.88 3.72
C ASP A 106 -1.88 -15.74 3.73
N GLU A 107 -1.71 -15.13 4.89
CA GLU A 107 -0.77 -14.04 5.11
C GLU A 107 0.66 -14.44 4.72
N LYS A 108 1.07 -15.69 4.97
CA LYS A 108 2.43 -16.17 4.70
C LYS A 108 2.72 -16.38 3.22
N GLU A 109 1.68 -16.62 2.42
CA GLU A 109 1.82 -16.83 0.97
C GLU A 109 1.68 -15.53 0.19
N VAL A 110 0.91 -14.58 0.72
CA VAL A 110 0.50 -13.37 -0.01
C VAL A 110 1.29 -12.13 0.42
N LEU A 111 1.50 -12.00 1.74
CA LEU A 111 2.17 -10.84 2.31
C LEU A 111 3.64 -11.19 2.43
N ALA A 112 4.43 -10.74 1.47
CA ALA A 112 5.87 -10.85 1.58
C ALA A 112 6.29 -10.24 2.93
N SER A 113 7.03 -10.98 3.77
CA SER A 113 7.82 -10.30 4.78
C SER A 113 8.73 -9.32 4.03
N GLY A 114 9.06 -8.16 4.60
CA GLY A 114 9.78 -7.10 3.87
C GLY A 114 11.06 -7.57 3.15
N THR A 115 11.60 -8.72 3.52
CA THR A 115 12.73 -9.42 2.89
C THR A 115 12.37 -10.47 1.84
N ASP A 116 11.22 -11.15 1.93
CA ASP A 116 10.93 -12.39 1.17
C ASP A 116 10.66 -12.18 -0.34
N ASN A 117 10.47 -10.93 -0.78
CA ASN A 117 10.33 -10.59 -2.21
C ASN A 117 11.28 -9.47 -2.65
N CYS A 118 12.49 -9.42 -2.09
CA CYS A 118 13.49 -8.43 -2.49
C CYS A 118 14.73 -9.08 -3.11
N PRO A 119 14.72 -9.44 -4.41
CA PRO A 119 15.90 -10.02 -5.07
C PRO A 119 17.16 -9.15 -4.99
N LEU A 120 16.99 -7.83 -4.84
CA LEU A 120 18.09 -6.90 -4.63
C LEU A 120 18.71 -7.04 -3.23
N TYR A 121 17.91 -7.34 -2.20
CA TYR A 121 18.41 -7.65 -0.87
C TYR A 121 19.25 -8.93 -0.91
N ASP A 122 18.76 -9.99 -1.54
CA ASP A 122 19.48 -11.27 -1.68
C ASP A 122 20.80 -11.12 -2.45
N LYS A 123 20.81 -10.25 -3.47
CA LYS A 123 22.04 -9.88 -4.18
C LYS A 123 23.08 -9.28 -3.24
N TYR A 124 22.70 -8.36 -2.36
CA TYR A 124 23.63 -7.68 -1.46
C TYR A 124 24.02 -8.53 -0.26
N THR A 125 23.14 -9.39 0.27
CA THR A 125 23.51 -10.41 1.27
C THR A 125 24.50 -11.43 0.70
N THR A 126 24.34 -11.82 -0.56
CA THR A 126 25.33 -12.65 -1.25
C THR A 126 26.69 -11.95 -1.38
N LYS A 127 26.70 -10.62 -1.60
CA LYS A 127 27.95 -9.84 -1.66
C LYS A 127 28.66 -9.75 -0.31
N ILE A 128 27.90 -9.59 0.78
CA ILE A 128 28.45 -9.62 2.15
C ILE A 128 29.29 -10.90 2.36
N SER A 129 28.75 -12.05 1.97
CA SER A 129 29.45 -13.34 2.13
C SER A 129 30.63 -13.54 1.19
N LYS A 130 30.65 -12.87 0.03
CA LYS A 130 31.65 -13.09 -1.03
C LYS A 130 32.78 -12.05 -1.06
N ASP A 131 32.59 -10.92 -0.39
CA ASP A 131 33.53 -9.80 -0.39
C ASP A 131 33.68 -9.24 1.04
N PRO A 132 34.42 -9.97 1.89
CA PRO A 132 34.48 -9.68 3.32
C PRO A 132 35.14 -8.33 3.63
N GLU A 133 36.08 -7.87 2.79
CA GLU A 133 36.78 -6.60 2.94
C GLU A 133 35.82 -5.40 2.83
N ASN A 134 34.78 -5.55 2.01
CA ASN A 134 33.76 -4.52 1.78
C ASN A 134 32.42 -4.84 2.45
N THR A 135 32.40 -5.74 3.43
CA THR A 135 31.16 -6.17 4.12
C THR A 135 30.30 -4.99 4.56
N HIS A 136 30.92 -3.98 5.16
CA HIS A 136 30.24 -2.79 5.67
C HIS A 136 29.53 -2.01 4.54
N ILE A 137 30.15 -1.87 3.37
CA ILE A 137 29.53 -1.27 2.16
C ILE A 137 28.31 -2.09 1.73
N TRP A 138 28.45 -3.42 1.67
CA TRP A 138 27.37 -4.30 1.24
C TRP A 138 26.20 -4.37 2.23
N VAL A 139 26.46 -4.23 3.52
CA VAL A 139 25.42 -4.08 4.55
C VAL A 139 24.57 -2.84 4.32
N TYR A 140 25.19 -1.69 4.02
CA TYR A 140 24.43 -0.48 3.67
C TYR A 140 23.63 -0.66 2.38
N CYS A 141 24.19 -1.32 1.37
CA CYS A 141 23.47 -1.60 0.14
C CYS A 141 22.31 -2.59 0.33
N ALA A 142 22.44 -3.58 1.21
CA ALA A 142 21.35 -4.46 1.60
C ALA A 142 20.24 -3.69 2.34
N ALA A 143 20.60 -2.79 3.27
CA ALA A 143 19.65 -1.91 3.93
C ALA A 143 18.91 -0.99 2.94
N ALA A 144 19.64 -0.44 1.96
CA ALA A 144 19.05 0.36 0.88
C ALA A 144 18.10 -0.47 0.00
N ALA A 145 18.46 -1.71 -0.32
CA ALA A 145 17.60 -2.63 -1.05
C ALA A 145 16.31 -2.93 -0.27
N LEU A 146 16.42 -3.18 1.03
CA LEU A 146 15.27 -3.41 1.88
C LEU A 146 14.36 -2.18 1.93
N ALA A 147 14.92 -0.98 2.09
CA ALA A 147 14.14 0.26 2.02
C ALA A 147 13.47 0.45 0.65
N TYR A 148 14.16 0.11 -0.44
CA TYR A 148 13.63 0.14 -1.80
C TYR A 148 12.45 -0.80 -2.00
N CYS A 149 12.52 -2.01 -1.44
CA CYS A 149 11.47 -3.02 -1.55
C CYS A 149 10.31 -2.78 -0.59
N THR A 150 10.54 -2.08 0.54
CA THR A 150 9.55 -1.94 1.62
C THR A 150 8.72 -0.66 1.50
N TYR A 151 9.30 0.45 1.04
CA TYR A 151 8.66 1.77 1.13
C TYR A 151 8.24 2.32 -0.24
N ASN A 152 7.18 3.12 -0.25
CA ASN A 152 6.80 3.94 -1.40
C ASN A 152 7.81 5.08 -1.63
N VAL A 153 7.78 5.71 -2.80
CA VAL A 153 8.83 6.66 -3.26
C VAL A 153 9.11 7.79 -2.24
N ASP A 154 8.07 8.37 -1.63
CA ASP A 154 8.23 9.49 -0.69
C ASP A 154 8.94 9.04 0.60
N LYS A 155 8.47 7.95 1.23
CA LYS A 155 9.11 7.41 2.45
C LYS A 155 10.45 6.74 2.16
N GLN A 156 10.63 6.22 0.95
CA GLN A 156 11.87 5.61 0.52
C GLN A 156 13.02 6.63 0.57
N GLN A 157 12.81 7.86 0.09
CA GLN A 157 13.87 8.88 0.14
C GLN A 157 14.23 9.28 1.58
N GLU A 158 13.23 9.38 2.47
CA GLU A 158 13.45 9.63 3.90
C GLU A 158 14.32 8.53 4.52
N MET A 159 14.01 7.26 4.24
CA MET A 159 14.75 6.11 4.76
C MET A 159 16.13 5.92 4.12
N LEU A 160 16.29 6.25 2.84
CA LEU A 160 17.57 6.17 2.13
C LEU A 160 18.57 7.23 2.60
N THR A 161 18.11 8.39 3.10
CA THR A 161 18.99 9.50 3.49
C THR A 161 20.04 9.10 4.55
N PRO A 162 19.67 8.55 5.73
CA PRO A 162 20.66 8.12 6.73
C PRO A 162 21.54 6.97 6.23
N ILE A 163 20.99 6.07 5.40
CA ILE A 163 21.74 4.96 4.79
C ILE A 163 22.83 5.51 3.85
N ILE A 164 22.49 6.47 2.99
CA ILE A 164 23.43 7.13 2.08
C ILE A 164 24.50 7.90 2.85
N LYS A 165 24.14 8.60 3.94
CA LYS A 165 25.12 9.29 4.79
C LYS A 165 26.14 8.31 5.38
N GLY A 166 25.67 7.20 5.97
CA GLY A 166 26.55 6.16 6.51
C GLY A 166 27.40 5.47 5.44
N LEU A 167 26.83 5.24 4.26
CA LEU A 167 27.56 4.65 3.14
C LEU A 167 28.65 5.60 2.61
N LYS A 168 28.37 6.91 2.49
CA LYS A 168 29.38 7.89 2.07
C LYS A 168 30.51 8.05 3.08
N SER A 169 30.24 7.93 4.37
CA SER A 169 31.27 8.07 5.41
C SER A 169 32.29 6.93 5.45
N VAL A 170 31.99 5.80 4.81
CA VAL A 170 32.85 4.62 4.77
C VAL A 170 33.47 4.37 3.38
N LEU A 171 33.05 5.13 2.37
CA LEU A 171 33.58 5.02 1.02
C LEU A 171 34.78 5.92 0.83
N GLU A 172 35.83 5.38 0.23
CA GLU A 172 36.97 6.17 -0.25
C GLU A 172 36.60 7.07 -1.44
N ASN A 173 35.69 6.60 -2.30
CA ASN A 173 35.18 7.35 -3.44
C ASN A 173 33.66 7.55 -3.34
N THR A 174 33.25 8.80 -3.09
CA THR A 174 31.83 9.18 -2.98
C THR A 174 31.21 9.65 -4.29
N GLU A 175 31.95 9.70 -5.40
CA GLU A 175 31.42 10.13 -6.70
C GLU A 175 30.40 9.15 -7.25
N ARG A 176 30.55 7.86 -6.91
CA ARG A 176 29.70 6.79 -7.39
C ARG A 176 29.10 5.97 -6.26
N CYS A 177 27.82 5.64 -6.40
CA CYS A 177 27.16 4.73 -5.48
C CYS A 177 27.57 3.27 -5.80
N PRO A 178 27.96 2.45 -4.82
CA PRO A 178 28.27 1.03 -5.04
C PRO A 178 27.04 0.17 -5.36
N CYS A 179 25.83 0.73 -5.21
CA CYS A 179 24.57 0.03 -5.42
C CYS A 179 23.52 0.91 -6.14
N GLU A 180 23.84 1.33 -7.37
CA GLU A 180 23.00 2.21 -8.21
C GLU A 180 21.65 1.62 -8.64
N ASP A 181 21.52 0.29 -8.57
CA ASP A 181 20.25 -0.39 -8.83
C ASP A 181 19.19 -0.08 -7.75
N VAL A 182 19.61 0.12 -6.49
CA VAL A 182 18.73 0.47 -5.35
C VAL A 182 18.80 1.95 -4.96
N ILE A 183 19.95 2.61 -5.11
CA ILE A 183 20.10 4.05 -4.86
C ILE A 183 20.41 4.73 -6.19
N LYS A 184 19.38 5.33 -6.81
CA LYS A 184 19.55 6.01 -8.10
C LYS A 184 20.55 7.17 -8.00
N PRO A 185 21.33 7.46 -9.05
CA PRO A 185 22.35 8.52 -9.03
C PRO A 185 21.82 9.90 -8.60
N ALA A 186 20.57 10.24 -8.95
CA ALA A 186 19.94 11.49 -8.53
C ALA A 186 19.77 11.58 -7.01
N ILE A 187 19.38 10.48 -6.35
CA ILE A 187 19.22 10.41 -4.89
C ILE A 187 20.59 10.40 -4.20
N TRP A 188 21.55 9.65 -4.77
CA TRP A 188 22.93 9.64 -4.26
C TRP A 188 23.54 11.05 -4.21
N LYS A 189 23.36 11.82 -5.28
CA LYS A 189 23.90 13.18 -5.42
C LYS A 189 23.17 14.21 -4.55
N SER A 190 21.90 13.98 -4.21
CA SER A 190 21.12 14.94 -3.40
C SER A 190 21.49 14.92 -1.92
N VAL A 191 21.95 13.78 -1.40
CA VAL A 191 22.36 13.64 0.01
C VAL A 191 23.80 14.11 0.19
N LYS A 192 24.02 15.18 0.94
CA LYS A 192 25.36 15.68 1.30
C LYS A 192 25.84 15.03 2.60
N THR A 193 27.14 14.78 2.69
CA THR A 193 27.85 14.55 3.96
C THR A 193 28.41 15.89 4.38
N ASP A 194 27.98 16.35 5.55
CA ASP A 194 28.45 17.59 6.17
C ASP A 194 29.89 17.42 6.69
#